data_AF-A0A535RNG7-F1
#
_entry.id   AF-A0A535RNG7-F1
#
_cell.length_a   1.000
_cell.length_b   1.000
_cell.length_c   1.000
_cell.angle_alpha   90.00
_cell.angle_beta   90.00
_cell.angle_gamma   90.00
#
_symmetry.space_group_name_H-M   'P 1'
#
loop_
_entity.id
_entity.type
_entity.pdbx_description
1 polymer ?
#
loop_
_entity_poly.entity_id
_entity_poly.type
_entity_poly.pdbx_seq_one_letter_code
_entity_poly.pdbx_strand_id
1 'polypeptide(L)'
;MARSLCGRGGGLTPAGDDILAGWIAANWLLYGPLPRLLEAYKDIIAVARQQTHLLSQCWLSYAAEGNVAQPIGVLLEAITSNNEIKLTTATEAVLAMGATSGHDLLQGILLALKGF
;
A
#
# COMPACT_ATOMS: atom_id res chain seq x y z
N MET A 1 4.23 -10.94 9.21
CA MET A 1 3.74 -10.34 7.95
C MET A 1 4.87 -9.83 7.06
N ALA A 2 5.75 -8.93 7.53
CA ALA A 2 6.78 -8.33 6.67
C ALA A 2 7.67 -9.36 5.93
N ARG A 3 8.35 -10.27 6.64
CA ARG A 3 9.24 -11.28 6.02
C ARG A 3 8.53 -12.29 5.11
N SER A 4 7.23 -12.51 5.30
CA SER A 4 6.48 -13.49 4.51
C SER A 4 5.99 -12.91 3.19
N LEU A 5 5.84 -11.59 3.09
CA LEU A 5 5.33 -10.90 1.90
C LEU A 5 6.41 -10.16 1.13
N CYS A 6 7.36 -9.55 1.82
CA CYS A 6 8.32 -8.67 1.18
C CYS A 6 9.14 -9.40 0.10
N GLY A 7 9.26 -8.77 -1.08
CA GLY A 7 9.97 -9.34 -2.22
C GLY A 7 9.32 -10.56 -2.86
N ARG A 8 8.08 -10.93 -2.47
CA ARG A 8 7.37 -12.09 -3.03
C ARG A 8 6.55 -11.69 -4.24
N GLY A 9 6.83 -12.33 -5.38
CA GLY A 9 6.23 -12.02 -6.67
C GLY A 9 7.29 -11.71 -7.72
N GLY A 10 6.86 -11.41 -8.94
CA GLY A 10 7.76 -10.97 -10.02
C GLY A 10 7.79 -9.44 -10.17
N GLY A 11 8.78 -8.94 -10.92
CA GLY A 11 8.87 -7.51 -11.26
C GLY A 11 9.59 -6.66 -10.21
N LEU A 12 9.69 -5.35 -10.48
CA LEU A 12 10.36 -4.38 -9.60
C LEU A 12 9.50 -3.96 -8.40
N THR A 13 8.19 -4.22 -8.50
CA THR A 13 7.17 -4.15 -7.45
C THR A 13 6.53 -5.52 -7.29
N PRO A 14 7.18 -6.46 -6.58
CA PRO A 14 6.60 -7.76 -6.28
C PRO A 14 5.24 -7.61 -5.59
N ALA A 15 4.30 -8.50 -5.91
CA ALA A 15 2.93 -8.48 -5.38
C ALA A 15 2.86 -8.31 -3.85
N GLY A 16 3.75 -8.97 -3.11
CA GLY A 16 3.78 -8.82 -1.65
C GLY A 16 4.20 -7.44 -1.16
N ASP A 17 5.02 -6.70 -1.92
CA ASP A 17 5.39 -5.31 -1.61
C ASP A 17 4.24 -4.35 -1.92
N ASP A 18 3.51 -4.59 -3.01
CA ASP A 18 2.31 -3.81 -3.35
C ASP A 18 1.20 -4.01 -2.29
N ILE A 19 0.98 -5.25 -1.84
CA ILE A 19 0.08 -5.56 -0.71
C ILE A 19 0.51 -4.83 0.55
N LEU A 20 1.80 -4.86 0.90
CA LEU A 20 2.31 -4.16 2.08
C LEU A 20 2.09 -2.66 1.96
N ALA A 21 2.31 -2.06 0.79
CA ALA A 21 2.09 -0.65 0.58
C ALA A 21 0.61 -0.25 0.69
N GLY A 22 -0.30 -1.01 0.10
CA GLY A 22 -1.74 -0.79 0.23
C GLY A 22 -2.20 -0.91 1.69
N TRP A 23 -1.66 -1.88 2.42
CA TRP A 23 -1.93 -2.05 3.84
C TRP A 23 -1.44 -0.87 4.68
N ILE A 24 -0.22 -0.37 4.43
CA ILE A 24 0.33 0.82 5.09
C ILE A 24 -0.54 2.05 4.79
N ALA A 25 -0.87 2.28 3.51
CA ALA A 25 -1.62 3.45 3.06
C ALA A 25 -3.02 3.53 3.71
N ALA A 26 -3.75 2.41 3.74
CA ALA A 26 -5.06 2.36 4.39
C ALA A 26 -4.98 2.52 5.91
N ASN A 27 -3.97 1.96 6.58
CA ASN A 27 -3.80 2.17 8.02
C ASN A 27 -3.42 3.60 8.37
N TRP A 28 -2.65 4.28 7.52
CA TRP A 28 -2.43 5.73 7.64
C TRP A 28 -3.73 6.52 7.56
N LEU A 29 -4.60 6.19 6.61
CA LEU A 29 -5.93 6.83 6.48
C LEU A 29 -6.79 6.61 7.74
N LEU A 30 -6.81 5.39 8.27
CA LEU A 30 -7.67 5.01 9.40
C LEU A 30 -7.17 5.52 10.75
N TYR A 31 -5.85 5.52 10.96
CA TYR A 31 -5.26 5.66 12.30
C TYR A 31 -4.16 6.73 12.40
N GLY A 32 -3.70 7.28 11.28
CA GLY A 32 -2.58 8.22 11.27
C GLY A 32 -1.28 7.62 11.84
N PRO A 33 -0.43 8.43 12.50
CA PRO A 33 0.88 8.02 13.00
C PRO A 33 0.79 7.27 14.35
N LEU A 34 -0.01 6.21 14.42
CA LEU A 34 -0.16 5.44 15.65
C LEU A 34 1.15 4.69 15.99
N PRO A 35 1.70 4.77 17.23
CA PRO A 35 3.02 4.23 17.55
C PRO A 35 3.24 2.76 17.16
N ARG A 36 2.25 1.88 17.42
CA ARG A 36 2.34 0.46 17.05
C ARG A 36 2.44 0.23 15.55
N LEU A 37 1.80 1.08 14.75
CA LEU A 37 1.83 1.00 13.29
C LEU A 37 3.16 1.56 12.77
N LEU A 38 3.66 2.66 13.34
CA LEU A 38 4.98 3.19 13.00
C LEU A 38 6.09 2.17 13.23
N GLU A 39 6.04 1.40 14.32
CA GLU A 39 6.98 0.28 14.55
C GLU A 39 6.81 -0.83 13.49
N ALA A 40 5.57 -1.20 13.15
CA ALA A 40 5.33 -2.16 12.07
C ALA A 40 5.87 -1.68 10.71
N TYR A 41 5.76 -0.38 10.41
CA TYR A 41 6.28 0.20 9.17
C TYR A 41 7.82 0.17 9.15
N LYS A 42 8.47 0.49 10.27
CA LYS A 42 9.93 0.36 10.43
C LYS A 42 10.40 -1.08 10.18
N ASP A 43 9.69 -2.06 10.74
CA ASP A 43 9.98 -3.47 10.52
C ASP A 43 9.84 -3.87 9.04
N ILE A 44 8.80 -3.38 8.36
CA ILE A 44 8.61 -3.60 6.91
C ILE A 44 9.78 -3.01 6.12
N ILE A 45 10.17 -1.75 6.38
CA ILE A 45 11.30 -1.11 5.70
C ILE A 45 12.61 -1.86 5.94
N ALA A 46 12.86 -2.31 7.17
CA ALA A 46 14.06 -3.05 7.51
C ALA A 46 14.16 -4.38 6.73
N VAL A 47 13.03 -5.07 6.56
CA VAL A 47 12.95 -6.29 5.73
C VAL A 47 13.11 -5.97 4.24
N ALA A 48 12.47 -4.89 3.75
CA ALA A 48 12.50 -4.49 2.35
C ALA A 48 13.91 -4.23 1.83
N ARG A 49 14.75 -3.59 2.65
CA ARG A 49 16.18 -3.36 2.35
C ARG A 49 16.96 -4.63 2.02
N GLN A 50 16.49 -5.79 2.49
CA GLN A 50 17.18 -7.07 2.34
C GLN A 50 16.50 -8.02 1.35
N GLN A 51 15.23 -7.78 1.00
CA GLN A 51 14.40 -8.79 0.33
C GLN A 51 13.76 -8.34 -0.98
N THR A 52 13.75 -7.04 -1.30
CA THR A 52 13.12 -6.55 -2.54
C THR A 52 13.98 -5.55 -3.31
N HIS A 53 13.50 -5.17 -4.48
CA HIS A 53 14.14 -4.24 -5.41
C HIS A 53 14.09 -2.80 -4.92
N LEU A 54 15.03 -1.98 -5.39
CA LEU A 54 15.16 -0.57 -5.00
C LEU A 54 13.86 0.23 -5.17
N LEU A 55 13.11 -0.01 -6.26
CA LEU A 55 11.84 0.66 -6.51
C LEU A 55 10.83 0.39 -5.38
N SER A 56 10.66 -0.88 -4.98
CA SER A 56 9.80 -1.27 -3.86
C SER A 56 10.28 -0.72 -2.51
N GLN A 57 11.60 -0.68 -2.29
CA GLN A 57 12.17 -0.10 -1.06
C GLN A 57 11.82 1.39 -0.94
N CYS A 58 11.98 2.16 -2.02
CA CYS A 58 11.62 3.57 -2.06
C CYS A 58 10.12 3.74 -1.82
N TRP A 59 9.31 2.99 -2.56
CA TRP A 59 7.85 3.02 -2.48
C TRP A 59 7.33 2.75 -1.05
N LEU A 60 7.79 1.67 -0.42
CA LEU A 60 7.43 1.32 0.96
C LEU A 60 7.89 2.37 1.98
N SER A 61 9.03 3.01 1.74
CA SER A 61 9.53 4.09 2.61
C SER A 61 8.64 5.33 2.52
N TYR A 62 8.21 5.73 1.32
CA TYR A 62 7.25 6.83 1.15
C TYR A 62 5.91 6.50 1.82
N ALA A 63 5.38 5.29 1.58
CA ALA A 63 4.13 4.86 2.18
C ALA A 63 4.20 4.88 3.72
N ALA A 64 5.33 4.46 4.30
CA ALA A 64 5.54 4.48 5.74
C ALA A 64 5.51 5.89 6.35
N GLU A 65 5.82 6.92 5.55
CA GLU A 65 5.73 8.33 5.92
C GLU A 65 4.34 8.95 5.63
N GLY A 66 3.38 8.14 5.16
CA GLY A 66 2.04 8.58 4.78
C GLY A 66 1.95 9.14 3.35
N ASN A 67 3.01 9.00 2.56
CA ASN A 67 3.06 9.49 1.18
C ASN A 67 2.73 8.38 0.19
N VAL A 68 1.81 8.64 -0.74
CA VAL A 68 1.43 7.69 -1.80
C VAL A 68 1.35 8.39 -3.15
N ALA A 69 1.39 7.62 -4.24
CA ALA A 69 1.16 8.16 -5.57
C ALA A 69 -0.24 8.77 -5.69
N GLN A 70 -0.39 9.80 -6.52
CA GLN A 70 -1.64 10.56 -6.65
C GLN A 70 -2.89 9.69 -6.90
N PRO A 71 -2.89 8.66 -7.79
CA PRO A 71 -4.08 7.84 -8.00
C PRO A 71 -4.54 7.12 -6.72
N ILE A 72 -3.58 6.70 -5.88
CA ILE A 72 -3.87 6.04 -4.60
C ILE A 72 -4.41 7.05 -3.60
N GLY A 73 -3.83 8.26 -3.53
CA GLY A 73 -4.36 9.34 -2.69
C GLY A 73 -5.81 9.68 -3.03
N VAL A 74 -6.12 9.81 -4.32
CA VAL A 74 -7.49 10.05 -4.81
C VAL A 74 -8.43 8.89 -4.44
N LEU A 75 -7.97 7.64 -4.53
CA LEU A 75 -8.73 6.48 -4.09
C LEU A 75 -9.01 6.51 -2.58
N LEU A 76 -7.99 6.78 -1.75
CA LEU A 76 -8.15 6.86 -0.30
C LEU A 76 -9.17 7.93 0.10
N GLU A 77 -9.11 9.11 -0.53
CA GLU A 77 -10.14 10.13 -0.36
C GLU A 77 -11.53 9.64 -0.80
N ALA A 78 -11.61 8.95 -1.94
CA ALA A 78 -12.86 8.46 -2.48
C ALA A 78 -13.52 7.41 -1.57
N ILE A 79 -12.74 6.54 -0.92
CA ILE A 79 -13.22 5.57 0.08
C ILE A 79 -13.93 6.27 1.25
N THR A 80 -13.44 7.43 1.67
CA THR A 80 -14.07 8.21 2.74
C THR A 80 -15.22 9.10 2.25
N SER A 81 -15.44 9.18 0.94
CA SER A 81 -16.51 9.94 0.34
C SER A 81 -17.73 9.05 0.09
N ASN A 82 -18.94 9.55 0.33
CA ASN A 82 -20.17 8.84 -0.04
C ASN A 82 -20.50 9.01 -1.54
N ASN A 83 -19.50 8.92 -2.42
CA ASN A 83 -19.62 9.14 -3.86
C ASN A 83 -19.11 7.91 -4.63
N GLU A 84 -20.05 7.06 -5.02
CA GLU A 84 -19.79 5.80 -5.73
C GLU A 84 -19.13 5.99 -7.10
N ILE A 85 -19.46 7.07 -7.82
CA ILE A 85 -18.85 7.39 -9.11
C ILE A 85 -17.37 7.73 -8.90
N LYS A 86 -17.06 8.60 -7.92
CA LYS A 86 -15.66 8.94 -7.59
C LYS A 86 -14.88 7.70 -7.18
N LEU A 87 -15.48 6.82 -6.37
CA LEU A 87 -14.85 5.58 -5.93
C LEU A 87 -14.54 4.64 -7.10
N THR A 88 -15.49 4.44 -8.00
CA THR A 88 -15.32 3.59 -9.19
C THR A 88 -14.20 4.12 -10.08
N THR A 89 -14.24 5.41 -10.44
CA THR A 89 -13.20 6.02 -11.28
C THR A 89 -11.81 5.99 -10.64
N ALA A 90 -11.71 6.25 -9.33
CA ALA A 90 -10.43 6.18 -8.63
C ALA A 90 -9.89 4.74 -8.55
N THR A 91 -10.77 3.76 -8.40
CA THR A 91 -10.40 2.33 -8.39
C THR A 91 -9.85 1.90 -9.76
N GLU A 92 -10.52 2.28 -10.85
CA GLU A 92 -10.06 2.03 -12.22
C GLU A 92 -8.68 2.66 -12.48
N ALA A 93 -8.46 3.88 -11.99
CA ALA A 93 -7.16 4.55 -12.12
C ALA A 93 -6.03 3.81 -11.38
N VAL A 94 -6.31 3.25 -10.21
CA VAL A 94 -5.34 2.41 -9.49
C VAL A 94 -5.13 1.06 -10.18
N LEU A 95 -6.18 0.43 -10.70
CA LEU A 95 -6.08 -0.83 -11.45
C LEU A 95 -5.26 -0.70 -12.73
N ALA A 96 -5.24 0.48 -13.35
CA ALA A 96 -4.40 0.79 -14.51
C ALA A 96 -2.91 0.97 -14.18
N MET A 97 -2.52 0.95 -12.89
CA MET A 97 -1.12 1.07 -12.47
C MET A 97 -0.37 -0.24 -12.58
N GLY A 98 0.74 -0.22 -13.31
CA GLY A 98 1.61 -1.39 -13.49
C GLY A 98 0.90 -2.53 -14.22
N ALA A 99 1.49 -3.73 -14.22
CA ALA A 99 0.86 -4.91 -14.80
C ALA A 99 -0.19 -5.49 -13.84
N THR A 100 0.22 -5.80 -12.61
CA THR A 100 -0.66 -6.34 -11.56
C THR A 100 -0.63 -5.53 -10.26
N SER A 101 0.34 -4.61 -10.11
CA SER A 101 0.58 -3.87 -8.87
C SER A 101 -0.65 -3.13 -8.33
N GLY A 102 -1.48 -2.55 -9.19
CA GLY A 102 -2.74 -1.95 -8.78
C GLY A 102 -3.70 -2.93 -8.07
N HIS A 103 -3.78 -4.17 -8.55
CA HIS A 103 -4.63 -5.20 -7.95
C HIS A 103 -4.09 -5.65 -6.58
N ASP A 104 -2.79 -5.89 -6.50
CA ASP A 104 -2.12 -6.33 -5.28
C ASP A 104 -2.18 -5.23 -4.19
N LEU A 105 -2.05 -3.96 -4.59
CA LEU A 105 -2.22 -2.81 -3.70
C LEU A 105 -3.65 -2.73 -3.14
N LEU A 106 -4.67 -2.88 -3.99
CA LEU A 106 -6.08 -2.92 -3.54
C LEU A 106 -6.32 -4.07 -2.56
N GLN A 107 -5.68 -5.22 -2.78
CA GLN A 107 -5.77 -6.33 -1.84
C GLN A 107 -5.21 -5.96 -0.46
N GLY A 108 -4.10 -5.23 -0.40
CA GLY A 108 -3.55 -4.66 0.82
C GLY A 108 -4.48 -3.69 1.54
N ILE A 109 -5.11 -2.78 0.79
CA ILE A 109 -6.11 -1.83 1.31
C ILE A 109 -7.29 -2.60 1.94
N LEU A 110 -7.83 -3.59 1.24
CA LEU A 110 -8.94 -4.42 1.73
C LEU A 110 -8.58 -5.19 3.01
N LEU A 111 -7.34 -5.69 3.11
CA LEU A 111 -6.86 -6.36 4.32
C LEU A 111 -6.83 -5.41 5.52
N ALA A 112 -6.38 -4.16 5.33
CA ALA A 112 -6.39 -3.16 6.40
C ALA A 112 -7.82 -2.80 6.85
N LEU A 113 -8.74 -2.63 5.90
CA LEU A 113 -10.15 -2.29 6.19
C LEU A 113 -10.91 -3.40 6.93
N LYS A 114 -10.50 -4.67 6.79
CA LYS A 114 -11.08 -5.80 7.52
C LYS A 114 -10.67 -5.86 9.00
N GLY A 115 -9.77 -4.97 9.43
CA GLY A 115 -9.28 -4.89 10.81
C GLY A 115 -7.88 -5.47 10.96
N PHE A 116 -7.16 -4.91 11.94
CA PHE A 116 -5.84 -5.34 12.40
C PHE A 116 -5.95 -6.40 13.50
#